data_AF-A0A1G6BGD8-F1
#
_entry.id   AF-A0A1G6BGD8-F1
#
_cell.length_a   1.000
_cell.length_b   1.000
_cell.length_c   1.000
_cell.angle_alpha   90.00
_cell.angle_beta   90.00
_cell.angle_gamma   90.00
#
_symmetry.space_group_name_H-M   'P 1'
#
loop_
_entity.id
_entity.type
_entity.pdbx_description
1 polymer ?
#
loop_
_entity_poly.entity_id
_entity_poly.type
_entity_poly.pdbx_seq_one_letter_code
_entity_poly.pdbx_strand_id
1 'polypeptide(L)'
;MSPAETFCFGGIGILALLAQLIINYDVLMKKTSGKVTLKNVSYRRFLFGTLFYYVTDILWGYFDEMKFVKMLYADTVLYFLAMGLLVMLWTSYTTDYLDEKDLFGKITKGAGQLFFALAPPMIVVNFFTPVLFDISDYDNRDKLLASFDDMIELNRAPELVELAAGMAVFNSGKDSSFSEVFERADRKMYDGSVFSKPSAGDRPANSIQR
;
A
#
# COMPACT_ATOMS: atom_id res chain seq x y z
N MET A 1 10.04 -12.34 -3.13
CA MET A 1 10.58 -11.07 -3.66
C MET A 1 12.00 -11.31 -4.10
N SER A 2 12.30 -11.08 -5.38
CA SER A 2 13.69 -11.24 -5.85
C SER A 2 14.53 -10.06 -5.33
N PRO A 3 15.86 -10.23 -5.10
CA PRO A 3 16.73 -9.15 -4.65
C PRO A 3 16.71 -7.91 -5.57
N ALA A 4 16.34 -8.09 -6.84
CA ALA A 4 16.26 -7.00 -7.82
C ALA A 4 15.05 -6.07 -7.60
N GLU A 5 13.93 -6.59 -7.09
CA GLU A 5 12.71 -5.80 -6.89
C GLU A 5 12.85 -4.88 -5.66
N THR A 6 13.45 -5.37 -4.59
CA THR A 6 13.69 -4.59 -3.37
C THR A 6 14.68 -3.44 -3.62
N PHE A 7 15.65 -3.66 -4.51
CA PHE A 7 16.59 -2.63 -4.94
C PHE A 7 15.89 -1.47 -5.69
N CYS A 8 14.83 -1.75 -6.45
CA CYS A 8 14.07 -0.73 -7.14
C CYS A 8 13.30 0.19 -6.17
N PHE A 9 12.63 -0.36 -5.16
CA PHE A 9 11.84 0.44 -4.21
C PHE A 9 12.72 1.26 -3.27
N GLY A 10 13.75 0.66 -2.66
CA GLY A 10 14.71 1.39 -1.83
C GLY A 10 15.54 2.42 -2.61
N GLY A 11 15.85 2.12 -3.87
CA GLY A 11 16.58 3.02 -4.76
C GLY A 11 15.84 4.33 -5.04
N ILE A 12 14.51 4.29 -5.25
CA ILE A 12 13.69 5.49 -5.47
C ILE A 12 13.70 6.38 -4.22
N GLY A 13 13.54 5.78 -3.03
CA GLY A 13 13.59 6.51 -1.76
C GLY A 13 14.94 7.22 -1.53
N ILE A 14 16.06 6.54 -1.82
CA ILE A 14 17.41 7.11 -1.72
C ILE A 14 17.59 8.27 -2.72
N LEU A 15 17.17 8.09 -3.97
CA LEU A 15 17.25 9.15 -4.98
C LEU A 15 16.40 10.37 -4.61
N ALA A 16 15.18 10.16 -4.13
CA ALA A 16 14.30 11.23 -3.65
C ALA A 16 14.92 11.98 -2.47
N LEU A 17 15.51 11.26 -1.51
CA LEU A 17 16.21 11.84 -0.37
C LEU A 17 17.43 12.68 -0.80
N LEU A 18 18.24 12.17 -1.73
CA LEU A 18 19.39 12.89 -2.27
C LEU A 18 18.96 14.15 -3.04
N ALA A 19 17.97 14.04 -3.92
CA ALA A 19 17.43 15.17 -4.67
C ALA A 19 16.89 16.25 -3.71
N GLN A 20 16.13 15.84 -2.70
CA GLN A 20 15.59 16.74 -1.68
C GLN A 20 16.72 17.47 -0.92
N LEU A 21 17.78 16.75 -0.54
CA LEU A 21 18.91 17.30 0.22
C LEU A 21 19.76 18.24 -0.63
N ILE A 22 19.98 17.94 -1.92
CA ILE A 22 20.71 18.79 -2.85
C ILE A 22 19.93 20.08 -3.15
N ILE A 23 18.66 19.95 -3.56
CA ILE A 23 17.81 21.09 -3.94
C ILE A 23 17.60 22.04 -2.76
N ASN A 24 17.49 21.50 -1.54
CA ASN A 24 17.17 22.28 -0.35
C ASN A 24 18.34 22.46 0.62
N TYR A 25 19.57 22.20 0.16
CA TYR A 25 20.77 22.23 1.02
C TYR A 25 20.92 23.56 1.77
N ASP A 26 20.78 24.68 1.07
CA ASP A 26 20.98 26.01 1.65
C ASP A 26 19.96 26.35 2.73
N VAL A 27 18.70 25.95 2.50
CA VAL A 27 17.58 26.15 3.42
C VAL A 27 17.72 25.26 4.66
N LEU A 28 18.18 24.02 4.49
CA LEU A 28 18.44 23.10 5.59
C LEU A 28 19.60 23.59 6.47
N MET A 29 20.71 23.99 5.83
CA MET A 29 21.98 24.39 6.47
C MET A 29 22.03 25.81 7.02
N LYS A 30 20.90 26.55 7.01
CA LYS A 30 20.80 27.93 7.55
C LYS A 30 21.83 28.91 6.98
N LYS A 31 22.39 28.67 5.79
CA LYS A 31 23.38 29.58 5.18
C LYS A 31 22.77 30.90 4.71
N THR A 32 21.45 30.96 4.59
CA THR A 32 20.71 32.18 4.27
C THR A 32 20.51 33.03 5.54
N SER A 33 21.55 33.77 5.95
CA SER A 33 21.55 34.71 7.09
C SER A 33 20.74 36.00 6.86
N GLY A 34 19.70 35.96 6.01
CA GLY A 34 18.74 37.06 5.85
C GLY A 34 17.57 36.89 6.82
N LYS A 35 17.06 37.99 7.39
CA LYS A 35 15.93 38.07 8.35
C LYS A 35 15.01 36.84 8.24
N VAL A 36 15.00 36.01 9.28
CA VAL A 36 14.15 34.81 9.37
C VAL A 36 12.69 35.24 9.31
N THR A 37 12.11 35.24 8.12
CA THR A 37 10.67 35.38 7.92
C THR A 37 9.99 34.13 8.47
N LEU A 38 8.82 34.30 9.09
CA LEU A 38 8.03 33.18 9.65
C LEU A 38 7.84 32.04 8.62
N LYS A 39 7.72 32.40 7.34
CA LYS A 39 7.60 31.50 6.18
C LYS A 39 8.77 30.49 6.06
N ASN A 40 10.00 30.89 6.41
CA ASN A 40 11.16 30.00 6.38
C ASN A 40 11.12 28.92 7.47
N VAL A 41 10.42 29.15 8.58
CA VAL A 41 10.36 28.18 9.68
C VAL A 41 9.43 27.02 9.34
N SER A 42 8.22 27.31 8.84
CA SER A 42 7.25 26.29 8.43
C SER A 42 7.78 25.44 7.27
N TYR A 43 8.43 26.09 6.29
CA TYR A 43 9.08 25.38 5.19
C TYR A 43 10.17 24.42 5.68
N ARG A 44 11.08 24.87 6.56
CA ARG A 44 12.13 24.00 7.12
C ARG A 44 11.56 22.80 7.88
N ARG A 45 10.48 23.01 8.66
CA ARG A 45 9.81 21.90 9.36
C ARG A 45 9.26 20.88 8.37
N PHE A 46 8.57 21.34 7.32
CA PHE A 46 8.09 20.47 6.25
C PHE A 46 9.22 19.66 5.60
N LEU A 47 10.35 20.29 5.28
CA LEU A 47 11.53 19.59 4.73
C LEU A 47 12.09 18.52 5.67
N PHE A 48 12.11 18.76 6.98
CA PHE A 48 12.52 17.72 7.93
C PHE A 48 11.48 16.60 8.04
N GLY A 49 10.19 16.93 7.91
CA GLY A 49 9.12 15.94 7.84
C GLY A 49 9.25 15.02 6.62
N THR A 50 9.52 15.57 5.43
CA THR A 50 9.77 14.76 4.23
C THR A 50 11.02 13.91 4.36
N LEU A 51 12.10 14.47 4.94
CA LEU A 51 13.32 13.70 5.20
C LEU A 51 13.05 12.50 6.12
N PHE A 52 12.30 12.72 7.20
CA PHE A 52 11.93 11.66 8.12
C PHE A 52 11.10 10.56 7.44
N TYR A 53 10.12 10.96 6.62
CA TYR A 53 9.30 10.03 5.82
C TYR A 53 10.15 9.18 4.86
N TYR A 54 11.10 9.78 4.14
CA TYR A 54 11.97 9.01 3.25
C TYR A 54 12.90 8.06 3.99
N VAL A 55 13.38 8.43 5.18
CA VAL A 55 14.17 7.53 6.02
C VAL A 55 13.33 6.32 6.44
N THR A 56 12.08 6.51 6.85
CA THR A 56 11.17 5.39 7.19
C THR A 56 10.89 4.50 5.98
N ASP A 57 10.70 5.07 4.79
CA ASP A 57 10.47 4.32 3.54
C ASP A 57 11.67 3.43 3.16
N ILE A 58 12.90 3.95 3.32
CA ILE A 58 14.13 3.17 3.09
C ILE A 58 14.30 2.06 4.13
N LEU A 59 14.00 2.35 5.41
CA LEU A 59 14.08 1.37 6.49
C LEU A 59 13.10 0.21 6.28
N TRP A 60 11.90 0.50 5.77
CA TRP A 60 10.91 -0.52 5.43
C TRP A 60 11.47 -1.55 4.46
N GLY A 61 12.05 -1.09 3.34
CA GLY A 61 12.67 -1.96 2.34
C GLY A 61 13.78 -2.82 2.92
N TYR A 62 14.61 -2.25 3.81
CA TYR A 62 15.68 -2.97 4.49
C TYR A 62 15.15 -4.06 5.45
N PHE A 63 14.11 -3.77 6.22
CA PHE A 63 13.55 -4.75 7.16
C PHE A 63 12.81 -5.89 6.46
N ASP A 64 12.20 -5.64 5.30
CA ASP A 64 11.59 -6.72 4.52
C ASP A 64 12.64 -7.73 4.02
N GLU A 65 13.83 -7.27 3.62
CA GLU A 65 14.91 -8.17 3.19
C GLU A 65 15.36 -9.09 4.31
N MET A 66 15.46 -8.57 5.54
CA MET A 66 15.84 -9.36 6.72
C MET A 66 14.73 -10.26 7.25
N LYS A 67 13.51 -10.18 6.69
CA LYS A 67 12.32 -10.94 7.12
C LYS A 67 12.00 -10.80 8.61
N PHE A 68 12.37 -9.66 9.22
CA PHE A 68 12.05 -9.37 10.62
C PHE A 68 10.62 -8.83 10.76
N VAL A 69 9.64 -9.73 10.78
CA VAL A 69 8.20 -9.41 10.83
C VAL A 69 7.83 -8.39 11.93
N LYS A 70 8.42 -8.52 13.13
CA LYS A 70 8.16 -7.58 14.24
C LYS A 70 8.71 -6.18 14.00
N MET A 71 9.88 -6.05 13.38
CA MET A 71 10.44 -4.74 13.03
C MET A 71 9.69 -4.13 11.85
N LEU A 72 9.30 -4.95 10.86
CA LEU A 72 8.48 -4.51 9.73
C LEU A 72 7.17 -3.87 10.22
N TYR A 73 6.51 -4.50 11.19
CA TYR A 73 5.29 -3.96 11.79
C TYR A 73 5.54 -2.65 12.57
N ALA A 74 6.64 -2.56 13.34
CA ALA A 74 6.99 -1.32 14.04
C ALA A 74 7.29 -0.18 13.04
N ASP A 75 7.94 -0.51 11.93
CA ASP A 75 8.28 0.43 10.87
C ASP A 75 7.04 0.89 10.08
N THR A 76 6.08 0.01 9.78
CA THR A 76 4.82 0.43 9.14
C THR A 76 4.02 1.38 10.03
N VAL A 77 3.99 1.14 11.35
CA VAL A 77 3.42 2.08 12.32
C VAL A 77 4.14 3.44 12.24
N LEU A 78 5.46 3.44 12.23
CA LEU A 78 6.27 4.65 12.13
C LEU A 78 6.05 5.39 10.81
N TYR A 79 5.94 4.66 9.71
CA TYR A 79 5.65 5.17 8.37
C TYR A 79 4.29 5.89 8.34
N PHE A 80 3.23 5.31 8.89
CA PHE A 80 1.93 5.97 8.94
C PHE A 80 1.94 7.23 9.82
N LEU A 81 2.67 7.22 10.93
CA LEU A 81 2.87 8.41 11.76
C LEU A 81 3.65 9.50 11.00
N ALA A 82 4.71 9.12 10.29
CA ALA A 82 5.49 10.02 9.44
C ALA A 82 4.64 10.65 8.35
N MET A 83 3.79 9.86 7.69
CA MET A 83 2.84 10.32 6.67
C MET A 83 1.81 11.29 7.26
N GLY A 84 1.24 10.99 8.43
CA GLY A 84 0.33 11.92 9.11
C GLY A 84 0.98 13.25 9.48
N LEU A 85 2.20 13.20 10.03
CA LEU A 85 2.98 14.39 10.36
C LEU A 85 3.33 15.19 9.09
N LEU A 86 3.66 14.50 8.00
CA LEU A 86 3.96 15.12 6.72
C LEU A 86 2.75 15.89 6.16
N VAL A 87 1.56 15.30 6.19
CA VAL A 87 0.32 15.98 5.76
C VAL A 87 0.03 17.22 6.63
N MET A 88 0.21 17.12 7.95
CA MET A 88 0.03 18.26 8.86
C MET A 88 1.03 19.40 8.58
N LEU A 89 2.30 19.05 8.34
CA LEU A 89 3.34 20.03 8.03
C LEU A 89 3.14 20.64 6.64
N TRP A 90 2.74 19.84 5.66
CA TRP A 90 2.45 20.30 4.30
C TRP A 90 1.27 21.27 4.28
N THR A 91 0.16 20.93 4.92
CA THR A 91 -1.01 21.83 5.02
C THR A 91 -0.64 23.14 5.70
N SER A 92 0.10 23.09 6.81
CA SER A 92 0.58 24.30 7.50
C SER A 92 1.52 25.14 6.63
N TYR A 93 2.45 24.51 5.92
CA TYR A 93 3.36 25.18 5.00
C TYR A 93 2.61 25.87 3.86
N THR A 94 1.70 25.16 3.18
CA THR A 94 0.93 25.70 2.05
C THR A 94 0.11 26.92 2.48
N THR A 95 -0.54 26.86 3.65
CA THR A 95 -1.32 27.99 4.16
C THR A 95 -0.45 29.19 4.54
N ASP A 96 0.73 28.95 5.14
CA ASP A 96 1.66 30.01 5.50
C ASP A 96 2.35 30.61 4.25
N TYR A 97 2.55 29.80 3.20
CA TYR A 97 3.17 30.20 1.95
C TYR A 97 2.26 31.11 1.13
N LEU A 98 1.00 30.71 0.97
CA LEU A 98 -0.01 31.48 0.24
C LEU A 98 -0.40 32.79 0.95
N ASP A 99 -0.01 32.98 2.22
CA ASP A 99 -0.40 34.13 3.06
C ASP A 99 -1.93 34.33 3.13
N GLU A 100 -2.67 33.27 2.82
CA GLU A 100 -4.12 33.26 2.78
C GLU A 100 -4.65 33.23 4.21
N LYS A 101 -5.09 34.38 4.69
CA LYS A 101 -5.86 34.50 5.94
C LYS A 101 -7.33 34.09 5.79
N ASP A 102 -7.69 33.65 4.60
CA ASP A 102 -9.03 33.29 4.20
C ASP A 102 -9.52 32.00 4.86
N LEU A 103 -10.84 31.79 4.79
CA LEU A 103 -11.52 30.62 5.31
C LEU A 103 -10.90 29.31 4.80
N PHE A 104 -10.46 29.30 3.53
CA PHE A 104 -9.82 28.16 2.89
C PHE A 104 -8.53 27.73 3.61
N GLY A 105 -7.66 28.67 3.99
CA GLY A 105 -6.43 28.38 4.73
C GLY A 105 -6.73 27.80 6.12
N LYS A 106 -7.73 28.33 6.81
CA LYS A 106 -8.15 27.79 8.12
C LYS A 106 -8.72 26.37 8.02
N ILE A 107 -9.53 26.11 6.99
CA ILE A 107 -10.09 24.77 6.75
C ILE A 107 -8.99 23.78 6.41
N THR A 108 -8.08 24.13 5.50
CA THR A 108 -6.96 23.26 5.08
C THR A 108 -6.05 22.90 6.26
N LYS A 109 -5.69 23.90 7.08
CA LYS A 109 -4.89 23.68 8.29
C LYS A 109 -5.63 22.82 9.33
N GLY A 110 -6.93 23.10 9.53
CA GLY A 110 -7.78 22.31 10.41
C GLY A 110 -7.92 20.85 9.97
N ALA A 111 -8.07 20.60 8.66
CA ALA A 111 -8.14 19.27 8.09
C ALA A 111 -6.84 18.47 8.31
N GLY A 112 -5.68 19.09 8.08
CA GLY A 112 -4.38 18.45 8.33
C GLY A 112 -4.15 18.13 9.81
N GLN A 113 -4.54 19.05 10.71
CA GLN A 113 -4.47 18.83 12.16
C GLN A 113 -5.45 17.75 12.63
N LEU A 114 -6.68 17.73 12.10
CA LEU A 114 -7.67 16.70 12.40
C LEU A 114 -7.18 15.32 11.94
N PHE A 115 -6.62 15.22 10.74
CA PHE A 115 -6.05 13.98 10.23
C PHE A 115 -4.93 13.47 11.14
N PHE A 116 -3.99 14.34 11.53
CA PHE A 116 -2.92 13.97 12.45
C PHE A 116 -3.40 13.68 13.88
N ALA A 117 -4.50 14.28 14.32
CA ALA A 117 -5.07 13.97 15.63
C ALA A 117 -5.77 12.60 15.66
N LEU A 118 -6.39 12.19 14.55
CA LEU A 118 -7.13 10.93 14.43
C LEU A 118 -6.24 9.74 14.08
N ALA A 119 -5.19 9.94 13.27
CA ALA A 119 -4.37 8.85 12.77
C ALA A 119 -3.62 8.08 13.88
N PRO A 120 -2.88 8.71 14.83
CA PRO A 120 -2.16 7.99 15.88
C PRO A 120 -3.08 7.16 16.79
N PRO A 121 -4.23 7.68 17.29
CA PRO A 121 -5.17 6.85 18.04
C PRO A 121 -5.67 5.65 17.24
N MET A 122 -5.99 5.82 15.96
CA MET A 122 -6.41 4.69 15.10
C MET A 122 -5.30 3.64 14.96
N ILE A 123 -4.05 4.06 14.81
CA ILE A 123 -2.89 3.15 14.75
C ILE A 123 -2.68 2.42 16.08
N VAL A 124 -2.84 3.12 17.21
CA VAL A 124 -2.76 2.52 18.55
C VAL A 124 -3.88 1.50 18.75
N VAL A 125 -5.12 1.82 18.38
CA VAL A 125 -6.23 0.86 18.43
C VAL A 125 -5.95 -0.34 17.54
N ASN A 126 -5.42 -0.12 16.34
CA ASN A 126 -5.04 -1.18 15.41
C ASN A 126 -3.97 -2.12 16.00
N PHE A 127 -3.15 -1.66 16.94
CA PHE A 127 -2.18 -2.50 17.65
C PHE A 127 -2.85 -3.53 18.57
N PHE A 128 -3.96 -3.18 19.22
CA PHE A 128 -4.67 -4.05 20.16
C PHE A 128 -5.74 -4.89 19.48
N THR A 129 -6.35 -4.35 18.44
CA THR A 129 -7.37 -5.03 17.66
C THR A 129 -7.03 -4.78 16.19
N PRO A 130 -6.47 -5.78 15.47
CA PRO A 130 -6.14 -5.61 14.07
C PRO A 130 -7.42 -5.48 13.25
N VAL A 131 -7.94 -4.25 13.16
CA VAL A 131 -9.14 -3.92 12.38
C VAL A 131 -8.77 -3.74 10.89
N LEU A 132 -7.53 -3.31 10.61
CA LEU A 132 -7.07 -3.03 9.24
C LEU A 132 -6.25 -4.17 8.61
N PHE A 133 -5.58 -5.00 9.43
CA PHE A 133 -4.70 -6.07 8.95
C PHE A 133 -4.86 -7.31 9.84
N ASP A 134 -5.92 -8.08 9.61
CA ASP A 134 -6.09 -9.35 10.31
C ASP A 134 -5.15 -10.41 9.73
N ILE A 135 -4.18 -10.85 10.54
CA ILE A 135 -3.25 -11.93 10.18
C ILE A 135 -3.98 -13.29 10.18
N SER A 136 -5.13 -13.40 10.86
CA SER A 136 -5.85 -14.67 11.01
C SER A 136 -6.49 -15.16 9.71
N ASP A 137 -6.81 -14.27 8.76
CA ASP A 137 -7.31 -14.63 7.44
C ASP A 137 -6.25 -15.38 6.61
N TYR A 138 -4.97 -15.05 6.81
CA TYR A 138 -3.87 -15.75 6.15
C TYR A 138 -3.66 -17.17 6.70
N ASP A 139 -3.85 -17.34 8.01
CA ASP A 139 -3.76 -18.65 8.68
C ASP A 139 -4.93 -19.56 8.30
N ASN A 140 -6.11 -18.99 8.06
CA ASN A 140 -7.31 -19.70 7.64
C ASN A 140 -7.53 -19.75 6.12
N ARG A 141 -6.54 -19.35 5.30
CA ARG A 141 -6.67 -19.29 3.84
C ARG A 141 -7.20 -20.59 3.22
N ASP A 142 -6.82 -21.75 3.76
CA ASP A 142 -7.24 -23.05 3.22
C ASP A 142 -8.74 -23.29 3.47
N LYS A 143 -9.29 -22.77 4.59
CA LYS A 143 -10.74 -22.81 4.87
C LYS A 143 -11.51 -21.81 4.02
N LEU A 144 -10.96 -20.62 3.79
CA LEU A 144 -11.56 -19.62 2.91
C LEU A 144 -11.60 -20.12 1.46
N LEU A 145 -10.55 -20.78 1.00
CA LEU A 145 -10.49 -21.42 -0.31
C LEU A 145 -11.53 -22.55 -0.42
N ALA A 146 -11.60 -23.43 0.57
CA ALA A 146 -12.61 -24.49 0.59
C ALA A 146 -14.04 -23.91 0.54
N SER A 147 -14.32 -22.88 1.34
CA SER A 147 -15.63 -22.20 1.32
C SER A 147 -15.93 -21.50 0.00
N PHE A 148 -14.91 -21.01 -0.70
CA PHE A 148 -15.06 -20.35 -2.00
C PHE A 148 -15.31 -21.37 -3.11
N ASP A 149 -14.57 -22.49 -3.11
CA ASP A 149 -14.78 -23.60 -4.02
C ASP A 149 -16.18 -24.21 -3.84
N ASP A 150 -16.63 -24.39 -2.59
CA ASP A 150 -18.00 -24.84 -2.26
C ASP A 150 -19.06 -23.86 -2.82
N MET A 151 -18.84 -22.55 -2.73
CA MET A 151 -19.74 -21.55 -3.33
C MET A 151 -19.75 -21.58 -4.86
N ILE A 152 -18.61 -21.81 -5.50
CA ILE A 152 -18.53 -21.97 -6.96
C ILE A 152 -19.32 -23.21 -7.39
N GLU A 153 -19.17 -24.33 -6.68
CA GLU A 153 -19.88 -25.56 -6.98
C GLU A 153 -21.40 -25.41 -6.79
N LEU A 154 -21.83 -24.72 -5.72
CA LEU A 154 -23.24 -24.49 -5.44
C LEU A 154 -23.90 -23.55 -6.46
N ASN A 155 -23.16 -22.54 -6.95
CA ASN A 155 -23.63 -21.62 -7.99
C ASN A 155 -23.62 -22.23 -9.40
N ARG A 156 -22.95 -23.36 -9.61
CA ARG A 156 -22.95 -24.11 -10.88
C ARG A 156 -24.27 -24.86 -11.12
N ALA A 157 -25.07 -25.11 -10.08
CA ALA A 157 -26.33 -25.86 -10.18
C ALA A 157 -27.48 -25.12 -10.90
N PRO A 158 -27.71 -23.81 -10.66
CA PRO A 158 -28.46 -22.97 -11.58
C PRO A 158 -27.53 -22.47 -12.70
N GLU A 159 -28.03 -22.17 -13.91
CA GLU A 159 -27.26 -21.54 -15.02
C GLU A 159 -26.81 -20.08 -14.70
N LEU A 160 -26.32 -19.83 -13.49
CA LEU A 160 -25.81 -18.55 -13.05
C LEU A 160 -24.29 -18.52 -13.23
N VAL A 161 -23.85 -17.38 -13.78
CA VAL A 161 -22.49 -16.88 -13.98
C VAL A 161 -21.36 -17.82 -13.49
N GLU A 162 -20.60 -18.36 -14.43
CA GLU A 162 -19.37 -19.08 -14.12
C GLU A 162 -18.27 -18.11 -13.67
N LEU A 163 -17.75 -18.32 -12.46
CA LEU A 163 -16.59 -17.63 -11.92
C LEU A 163 -15.44 -18.63 -11.83
N ALA A 164 -14.36 -18.37 -12.56
CA ALA A 164 -13.08 -19.06 -12.39
C ALA A 164 -12.17 -18.19 -11.52
N ALA A 165 -11.55 -18.80 -10.52
CA ALA A 165 -10.51 -18.16 -9.73
C ALA A 165 -9.30 -19.10 -9.61
N GLY A 166 -8.11 -18.51 -9.60
CA GLY A 166 -6.87 -19.24 -9.35
C GLY A 166 -6.11 -18.59 -8.22
N MET A 167 -5.73 -19.38 -7.21
CA MET A 167 -4.91 -18.92 -6.09
C MET A 167 -3.66 -19.78 -5.95
N ALA A 168 -2.51 -19.10 -5.76
CA ALA A 168 -1.23 -19.74 -5.49
C ALA A 168 -0.53 -19.02 -4.34
N VAL A 169 0.11 -19.81 -3.47
CA VAL A 169 0.89 -19.29 -2.34
C VAL A 169 2.36 -19.19 -2.77
N PHE A 170 3.03 -18.12 -2.35
CA PHE A 170 4.48 -17.98 -2.52
C PHE A 170 5.20 -18.91 -1.54
N ASN A 171 6.04 -19.78 -2.07
CA ASN A 171 6.89 -20.70 -1.33
C ASN A 171 8.35 -20.28 -1.51
N SER A 172 8.95 -19.71 -0.46
CA SER A 172 10.33 -19.21 -0.51
C SER A 172 11.40 -20.28 -0.78
N GLY A 173 11.10 -21.56 -0.59
CA GLY A 173 12.00 -22.67 -0.92
C GLY A 173 11.89 -23.17 -2.36
N LYS A 174 10.83 -22.79 -3.08
CA LYS A 174 10.55 -23.24 -4.45
C LYS A 174 10.51 -22.10 -5.47
N ASP A 175 10.10 -20.92 -5.04
CA ASP A 175 9.80 -19.81 -5.92
C ASP A 175 10.91 -18.78 -5.88
N SER A 176 11.41 -18.44 -7.05
CA SER A 176 12.48 -17.44 -7.18
C SER A 176 11.94 -16.01 -7.33
N SER A 177 10.68 -15.87 -7.77
CA SER A 177 10.05 -14.57 -8.05
C SER A 177 8.53 -14.63 -7.83
N PHE A 178 7.90 -13.47 -7.68
CA PHE A 178 6.43 -13.38 -7.60
C PHE A 178 5.75 -13.72 -8.93
N SER A 179 6.41 -13.50 -10.06
CA SER A 179 5.89 -13.86 -11.39
C SER A 179 5.55 -15.36 -11.48
N GLU A 180 6.36 -16.23 -10.88
CA GLU A 180 6.09 -17.67 -10.85
C GLU A 180 4.81 -18.02 -10.06
N VAL A 181 4.46 -17.23 -9.05
CA VAL A 181 3.20 -17.40 -8.30
C VAL A 181 2.02 -16.95 -9.14
N PHE A 182 2.15 -15.82 -9.84
CA PHE A 182 1.13 -15.34 -10.76
C PHE A 182 0.89 -16.34 -11.90
N GLU A 183 1.94 -16.88 -12.51
CA GLU A 183 1.81 -17.92 -13.56
C GLU A 183 1.10 -19.18 -13.05
N ARG A 184 1.36 -19.60 -11.81
CA ARG A 184 0.64 -20.74 -11.21
C ARG A 184 -0.82 -20.42 -10.91
N ALA A 185 -1.10 -19.23 -10.40
CA ALA A 185 -2.47 -18.79 -10.14
C ALA A 185 -3.25 -18.73 -11.45
N ASP A 186 -2.67 -18.12 -12.49
CA ASP A 186 -3.28 -17.98 -13.81
C ASP A 186 -3.51 -19.36 -14.47
N ARG A 187 -2.53 -20.27 -14.38
CA ARG A 187 -2.69 -21.65 -14.86
C ARG A 187 -3.84 -22.38 -14.16
N LYS A 188 -3.97 -22.27 -12.83
CA LYS A 188 -5.08 -22.86 -12.09
C LYS A 188 -6.44 -22.30 -12.51
N MET A 189 -6.50 -20.99 -12.77
CA MET A 189 -7.71 -20.34 -13.28
C MET A 189 -8.07 -20.87 -14.68
N TYR A 190 -7.07 -20.99 -15.57
CA TYR A 190 -7.27 -21.53 -16.91
C TYR A 190 -7.73 -22.99 -16.89
N ASP A 191 -7.09 -23.85 -16.10
CA ASP A 191 -7.46 -25.25 -15.97
C ASP A 191 -8.90 -25.41 -15.45
N GLY A 192 -9.31 -24.55 -14.49
CA GLY A 192 -10.68 -24.48 -13.99
C GLY A 192 -11.70 -24.00 -15.03
N SER A 193 -11.31 -23.11 -15.95
CA SER A 193 -12.19 -22.61 -17.03
C SER A 193 -12.34 -23.59 -18.20
N VAL A 194 -11.33 -24.42 -18.47
CA VAL A 194 -11.33 -25.37 -19.60
C VAL A 194 -12.23 -26.58 -19.32
N PHE A 195 -12.33 -27.00 -18.06
CA PHE A 195 -13.24 -28.07 -17.63
C PHE A 195 -14.73 -27.68 -17.72
N SER A 196 -15.04 -26.39 -17.84
CA SER A 196 -16.40 -25.83 -17.89
C SER A 196 -16.94 -25.67 -19.31
N LYS A 197 -16.12 -25.85 -20.36
CA LYS A 197 -16.66 -25.83 -21.72
C LYS A 197 -17.50 -27.09 -21.95
N PRO A 198 -18.82 -26.97 -22.20
CA PRO A 198 -19.61 -28.14 -22.57
C PRO A 198 -19.01 -28.74 -23.83
N SER A 199 -18.77 -30.05 -23.80
CA SER A 199 -18.31 -30.78 -24.98
C SER A 199 -19.25 -30.46 -26.13
N ALA A 200 -18.70 -30.00 -27.25
CA ALA A 200 -19.44 -29.48 -28.41
C ALA A 200 -20.38 -30.51 -29.09
N GLY A 201 -20.58 -31.70 -28.50
CA GLY A 201 -21.48 -32.76 -28.93
C GLY A 201 -22.89 -32.74 -28.32
N ASP A 202 -23.14 -31.96 -27.26
CA ASP A 202 -24.44 -31.97 -26.55
C ASP A 202 -25.37 -30.79 -26.91
N ARG A 203 -25.19 -30.15 -28.08
CA ARG A 203 -26.23 -29.24 -28.58
C ARG A 203 -27.37 -30.05 -29.17
N PRO A 204 -28.59 -30.06 -28.59
CA PRO A 204 -29.74 -30.65 -29.24
C PRO A 204 -29.99 -29.91 -30.55
N ALA A 205 -29.81 -30.61 -31.66
CA ALA A 205 -30.23 -30.15 -32.97
C ALA A 205 -31.76 -30.22 -33.06
N ASN A 206 -32.45 -29.18 -32.63
CA ASN A 206 -33.88 -28.96 -32.87
C ASN A 206 -34.25 -27.56 -32.35
N SER A 207 -35.05 -26.72 -33.00
CA SER A 207 -35.67 -26.74 -34.32
C SER A 207 -36.35 -25.38 -34.43
N ILE A 208 -35.75 -24.42 -35.14
CA ILE A 208 -36.48 -23.24 -35.57
C ILE A 208 -37.18 -23.59 -36.87
N GLN A 209 -38.35 -24.22 -36.73
CA GLN A 209 -39.46 -24.05 -37.66
C GLN A 209 -40.62 -23.46 -36.87
N ARG A 210 -40.72 -22.13 -36.88
CA ARG A 210 -41.93 -21.35 -37.24
C ARG A 210 -41.67 -19.87 -37.04
#